data_AF-A0A0L6VDU2-F1
#
_entry.id   AF-A0A0L6VDU2-F1
#
_cell.length_a   1.000
_cell.length_b   1.000
_cell.length_c   1.000
_cell.angle_alpha   90.00
_cell.angle_beta   90.00
_cell.angle_gamma   90.00
#
_symmetry.space_group_name_H-M   'P 1'
#
loop_
_entity.id
_entity.type
_entity.pdbx_description
1 polymer ?
#
loop_
_entity_poly.entity_id
_entity_poly.type
_entity_poly.pdbx_seq_one_letter_code
_entity_poly.pdbx_strand_id
1 'polypeptide(L)'
;MRIHVEKLGPCDIHHLMSMPMTVQLMAEVYHRPILYYGKYWSQSFFPLTTLPKKNPQIFIGLMESRLCVVLKMKDENLFPAAQLEKNWEQIATPEAIQWKNR
;
A
#
# COMPACT_ATOMS: atom_id res chain seq x y z
N MET A 1 22.09 1.18 6.81
CA MET A 1 22.44 1.47 5.41
C MET A 1 22.04 2.92 5.12
N ARG A 2 23.02 3.83 4.94
CA ARG A 2 22.78 5.21 4.50
C ARG A 2 23.06 5.26 3.01
N ILE A 3 22.08 5.66 2.21
CA ILE A 3 22.26 5.90 0.78
C ILE A 3 22.73 7.36 0.67
N HIS A 4 23.92 7.58 0.13
CA HIS A 4 24.45 8.91 -0.13
C HIS A 4 23.89 9.38 -1.48
N VAL A 5 23.18 10.50 -1.49
CA VAL A 5 22.59 11.09 -2.71
C VAL A 5 23.29 12.42 -2.95
N GLU A 6 24.06 12.50 -4.04
CA GLU A 6 24.98 13.63 -4.31
C GLU A 6 24.26 14.93 -4.71
N LYS A 7 22.96 14.87 -5.08
CA LYS A 7 22.19 16.04 -5.49
C LYS A 7 20.69 15.79 -5.27
N LEU A 8 20.04 16.66 -4.49
CA LEU A 8 18.58 16.66 -4.39
C LEU A 8 18.01 17.03 -5.78
N GLY A 9 17.15 16.18 -6.35
CA GLY A 9 16.37 16.52 -7.54
C GLY A 9 15.42 17.70 -7.27
N PRO A 10 14.61 18.15 -8.24
CA PRO A 10 13.79 19.36 -8.15
C PRO A 10 12.70 19.33 -7.05
N CYS A 11 12.57 18.22 -6.32
CA CYS A 11 11.62 18.06 -5.24
C CYS A 11 12.37 18.19 -3.90
N ASP A 12 12.17 19.32 -3.24
CA ASP A 12 12.72 19.59 -1.91
C ASP A 12 12.07 18.70 -0.84
N ILE A 13 12.74 18.53 0.31
CA ILE A 13 12.26 17.68 1.42
C ILE A 13 10.88 18.09 1.93
N HIS A 14 10.53 19.38 1.85
CA HIS A 14 9.21 19.88 2.23
C HIS A 14 8.13 19.59 1.19
N HIS A 15 8.53 19.19 -0.03
CA HIS A 15 7.65 18.83 -1.14
C HIS A 15 7.57 17.31 -1.37
N LEU A 16 8.29 16.51 -0.58
CA LEU A 16 8.15 15.05 -0.62
C LEU A 16 6.72 14.65 -0.31
N MET A 17 6.17 13.73 -1.10
CA MET A 17 4.87 13.13 -0.81
C MET A 17 4.86 12.57 0.60
N SER A 18 4.02 13.13 1.47
CA SER A 18 3.77 12.55 2.79
C SER A 18 2.83 11.36 2.63
N MET A 19 3.27 10.20 3.12
CA MET A 19 2.36 9.11 3.43
C MET A 19 1.73 9.42 4.80
N PRO A 20 0.41 9.22 4.99
CA PRO A 20 -0.41 8.20 4.32
C PRO A 20 -1.38 8.65 3.20
N MET A 21 -1.65 9.95 3.00
CA MET A 21 -2.73 10.38 2.09
C MET A 21 -2.55 9.90 0.64
N THR A 22 -1.32 9.87 0.15
CA THR A 22 -1.03 9.40 -1.22
C THR A 22 -1.26 7.89 -1.39
N VAL A 23 -1.10 7.10 -0.33
CA VAL A 23 -1.15 5.63 -0.45
C VAL A 23 -2.55 5.16 -0.83
N GLN A 24 -3.57 5.80 -0.28
CA GLN A 24 -4.96 5.49 -0.61
C GLN A 24 -5.25 5.77 -2.09
N LEU A 25 -4.81 6.92 -2.61
CA LEU A 25 -4.95 7.25 -4.03
C LEU A 25 -4.23 6.25 -4.93
N MET A 26 -3.03 5.80 -4.53
CA MET A 26 -2.32 4.77 -5.26
C MET A 26 -3.09 3.45 -5.24
N ALA A 27 -3.70 3.06 -4.12
CA ALA A 27 -4.51 1.84 -4.04
C ALA A 27 -5.70 1.89 -5.01
N GLU A 28 -6.40 3.04 -5.11
CA GLU A 28 -7.45 3.25 -6.11
C GLU A 28 -6.91 3.17 -7.55
N VAL A 29 -5.90 3.96 -7.89
CA VAL A 29 -5.39 4.08 -9.28
C VAL A 29 -4.84 2.76 -9.79
N TYR A 30 -4.11 2.02 -8.96
CA TYR A 30 -3.53 0.74 -9.34
C TYR A 30 -4.47 -0.43 -9.14
N HIS A 31 -5.65 -0.22 -8.54
CA HIS A 31 -6.62 -1.26 -8.21
C HIS A 31 -5.98 -2.44 -7.47
N ARG A 32 -5.09 -2.10 -6.52
CA ARG A 32 -4.23 -3.03 -5.79
C ARG A 32 -4.17 -2.65 -4.32
N PRO A 33 -4.21 -3.62 -3.40
CA PRO A 33 -3.86 -3.35 -2.01
C PRO A 33 -2.42 -2.86 -1.92
N ILE A 34 -2.21 -1.82 -1.12
CA ILE A 34 -0.88 -1.29 -0.83
C ILE A 34 -0.61 -1.44 0.65
N LEU A 35 0.51 -2.08 0.98
CA LEU A 35 0.95 -2.29 2.34
C LEU A 35 2.13 -1.39 2.62
N TYR A 36 1.91 -0.48 3.55
CA TYR A 36 2.89 0.47 4.00
C TYR A 36 3.49 0.03 5.33
N TYR A 37 4.81 0.00 5.41
CA TYR A 37 5.55 -0.36 6.60
C TYR A 37 6.54 0.75 6.98
N GLY A 38 6.48 1.22 8.21
CA GLY A 38 7.49 2.07 8.82
C GLY A 38 7.99 1.45 10.12
N LYS A 39 9.10 2.01 10.64
CA LYS A 39 9.73 1.52 11.89
C LYS A 39 8.77 1.42 13.08
N TYR A 40 7.81 2.34 13.18
CA TYR A 40 6.91 2.44 14.34
C TYR A 40 5.47 2.02 14.06
N TRP A 41 5.07 1.91 12.79
CA TRP A 41 3.70 1.59 12.43
C TRP A 41 3.63 1.00 11.02
N SER A 42 2.58 0.24 10.76
CA SER A 42 2.26 -0.28 9.43
C SER A 42 0.77 -0.07 9.17
N GLN A 43 0.41 0.04 7.90
CA GLN A 43 -0.98 0.19 7.48
C GLN A 43 -1.20 -0.44 6.12
N SER A 44 -2.37 -1.06 5.96
CA SER A 44 -2.83 -1.58 4.67
C SER A 44 -3.88 -0.64 4.10
N PHE A 45 -3.75 -0.32 2.83
CA PHE A 45 -4.67 0.50 2.06
C PHE A 45 -5.31 -0.37 1.00
N PHE A 46 -6.63 -0.36 0.94
CA PHE A 46 -7.40 -1.14 -0.01
C PHE A 46 -8.10 -0.21 -0.99
N PRO A 47 -8.23 -0.61 -2.27
CA PRO A 47 -9.10 0.09 -3.20
C PRO A 47 -10.53 0.09 -2.63
N LEU A 48 -11.13 1.26 -2.53
CA LEU A 48 -12.50 1.47 -2.10
C LEU A 48 -13.46 1.38 -3.26
N THR A 49 -13.02 1.72 -4.48
CA THR A 49 -13.91 1.80 -5.66
C THR A 49 -13.97 0.51 -6.47
N THR A 50 -13.13 -0.47 -6.15
CA THR A 50 -13.07 -1.73 -6.89
C THR A 50 -12.96 -2.93 -5.98
N LEU A 51 -13.59 -4.02 -6.40
CA LEU A 51 -13.46 -5.31 -5.75
C LEU A 51 -11.97 -5.72 -5.65
N PRO A 52 -11.53 -6.29 -4.52
CA PRO A 52 -10.23 -6.93 -4.43
C PRO A 52 -10.14 -8.06 -5.48
N LYS A 53 -9.55 -7.75 -6.65
CA LYS A 53 -9.09 -8.78 -7.60
C LYS A 53 -7.85 -9.43 -7.01
N LYS A 54 -7.52 -10.64 -7.49
CA LYS A 54 -6.27 -11.39 -7.22
C LYS A 54 -4.99 -10.68 -7.71
N ASN A 55 -4.98 -9.36 -7.72
CA ASN A 55 -3.84 -8.55 -8.13
C ASN A 55 -2.81 -8.59 -6.98
N PRO A 56 -1.52 -8.85 -7.27
CA PRO A 56 -0.53 -8.90 -6.23
C PRO A 56 -0.38 -7.54 -5.55
N GLN A 57 -0.16 -7.61 -4.24
CA GLN A 57 -0.05 -6.47 -3.34
C GLN A 57 1.23 -5.68 -3.62
N ILE A 58 1.19 -4.37 -3.39
CA ILE A 58 2.36 -3.50 -3.49
C ILE A 58 2.87 -3.21 -2.08
N PHE A 59 4.14 -3.49 -1.82
CA PHE A 59 4.77 -3.23 -0.53
C PHE A 59 5.63 -1.96 -0.60
N ILE A 60 5.42 -1.04 0.34
CA ILE A 60 6.15 0.22 0.45
C ILE A 60 6.75 0.32 1.85
N GLY A 61 8.05 0.56 1.93
CA GLY A 61 8.78 0.78 3.18
C GLY A 61 9.15 2.23 3.38
N LEU A 62 8.90 2.78 4.56
CA LEU A 62 9.42 4.08 5.00
C LEU A 62 10.74 3.89 5.74
N MET A 63 11.79 4.49 5.19
CA MET A 63 13.07 4.60 5.86
C MET A 63 13.08 5.75 6.87
N GLU A 64 13.97 5.71 7.86
CA GLU A 64 14.11 6.76 8.89
C GLU A 64 14.38 8.16 8.30
N SER A 65 14.95 8.21 7.09
CA SER A 65 15.20 9.45 6.33
C SER A 65 13.95 10.03 5.64
N ARG A 66 12.74 9.53 5.94
CA ARG A 66 11.47 9.88 5.28
C ARG A 66 11.41 9.53 3.78
N LEU A 67 12.31 8.65 3.32
CA LEU A 67 12.27 8.11 1.96
C LEU A 67 11.40 6.86 1.92
N CYS A 68 10.57 6.76 0.89
CA CYS A 68 9.77 5.57 0.61
C CYS A 68 10.46 4.70 -0.45
N VAL A 69 10.48 3.39 -0.26
CA VAL A 69 11.02 2.42 -1.20
C VAL A 69 10.00 1.33 -1.49
N VAL A 70 9.97 0.83 -2.73
CA VAL A 70 9.18 -0.35 -3.07
C VAL A 70 9.93 -1.58 -2.57
N LEU A 71 9.24 -2.43 -1.82
CA LEU A 71 9.81 -3.66 -1.28
C LEU A 71 9.37 -4.83 -2.16
N LYS A 72 10.32 -5.71 -2.49
CA LYS A 72 10.02 -7.01 -3.10
C LYS A 72 10.17 -8.08 -2.02
N MET A 73 9.06 -8.71 -1.65
CA MET A 73 9.07 -9.78 -0.66
C MET A 73 9.72 -11.03 -1.24
N LYS A 74 10.44 -11.79 -0.38
CA LYS A 74 10.98 -13.11 -0.78
C LYS A 74 9.86 -14.12 -1.01
N ASP A 75 8.85 -14.06 -0.16
CA ASP A 75 7.59 -14.79 -0.30
C ASP A 75 6.46 -13.83 0.10
N GLU A 76 5.60 -13.51 -0.86
CA GLU A 76 4.46 -12.62 -0.67
C GLU A 76 3.40 -13.23 0.25
N ASN A 77 3.33 -14.57 0.32
CA ASN A 77 2.34 -15.28 1.13
C ASN A 77 2.67 -15.25 2.64
N LEU A 78 3.93 -14.97 2.99
CA LEU A 78 4.38 -14.90 4.38
C LEU A 78 4.13 -13.52 5.01
N PHE A 79 3.58 -12.57 4.26
CA PHE A 79 3.34 -11.25 4.82
C PHE A 79 2.19 -11.31 5.85
N PRO A 80 2.40 -10.86 7.10
CA PRO A 80 1.43 -10.97 8.19
C PRO A 80 0.36 -9.86 8.13
N ALA A 81 -0.19 -9.60 6.94
CA ALA A 81 -1.40 -8.80 6.81
C ALA A 81 -2.61 -9.73 6.75
N ALA A 82 -3.75 -9.22 7.20
CA ALA A 82 -5.01 -9.84 6.87
C ALA A 82 -5.08 -9.98 5.34
N GLN A 83 -5.03 -11.21 4.85
CA GLN A 83 -5.34 -11.52 3.46
C GLN A 83 -6.84 -11.27 3.30
N LEU A 84 -7.21 -9.99 3.17
CA LEU A 84 -8.60 -9.55 3.01
C LEU A 84 -9.25 -10.40 1.93
N GLU A 85 -8.53 -10.71 0.85
CA GLU A 85 -8.97 -11.60 -0.23
C GLU A 85 -9.56 -12.95 0.21
N LYS A 86 -9.12 -13.56 1.32
CA LYS A 86 -9.64 -14.87 1.74
C LYS A 86 -10.99 -14.79 2.44
N ASN A 87 -11.28 -13.69 3.14
CA ASN A 87 -12.48 -13.54 3.97
C ASN A 87 -13.24 -12.23 3.73
N TRP A 88 -12.93 -11.47 2.67
CA TRP A 88 -13.53 -10.14 2.45
C TRP A 88 -15.06 -10.23 2.37
N GLU A 89 -15.59 -11.32 1.81
CA GLU A 89 -17.03 -11.57 1.73
C GLU A 89 -17.69 -11.63 3.12
N GLN A 90 -16.97 -12.10 4.14
CA GLN A 90 -17.49 -12.25 5.51
C GLN A 90 -17.50 -10.92 6.28
N ILE A 91 -16.71 -9.93 5.83
CA ILE A 91 -16.53 -8.62 6.48
C ILE A 91 -17.02 -7.46 5.62
N ALA A 92 -17.44 -7.72 4.39
CA ALA A 92 -17.97 -6.73 3.47
C ALA A 92 -19.33 -6.22 3.93
N THR A 93 -19.60 -4.93 3.68
CA THR A 93 -20.94 -4.40 3.87
C THR A 93 -21.90 -4.96 2.81
N PRO A 94 -23.22 -4.99 3.07
CA PRO A 94 -24.20 -5.46 2.09
C PRO A 94 -24.10 -4.78 0.73
N GLU A 95 -23.75 -3.49 0.69
CA GLU A 95 -23.55 -2.72 -0.56
C GLU A 95 -22.32 -3.20 -1.33
N ALA A 96 -21.21 -3.51 -0.63
CA ALA A 96 -19.99 -4.00 -1.24
C ALA A 96 -20.15 -5.43 -1.80
N ILE A 97 -20.99 -6.26 -1.17
CA ILE A 97 -21.33 -7.61 -1.67
C ILE A 97 -22.01 -7.54 -3.05
N GLN A 98 -22.79 -6.49 -3.34
CA GLN A 98 -23.46 -6.33 -4.63
C GLN A 98 -22.48 -6.15 -5.80
N TRP A 99 -21.22 -5.78 -5.55
CA TRP A 99 -20.21 -5.63 -6.61
C TRP A 99 -19.71 -6.96 -7.17
N LYS A 100 -20.04 -8.10 -6.54
CA LYS A 100 -19.71 -9.43 -7.07
C LYS A 100 -20.46 -9.77 -8.37
N ASN A 101 -21.65 -9.20 -8.53
CA ASN A 101 -22.59 -9.54 -9.60
C ASN A 101 -22.68 -8.46 -10.69
N ARG A 102 -21.76 -7.48 -10.67
CA ARG A 102 -21.60 -6.46 -11.72
C ARG A 102 -20.49 -6.88 -12.68
#